data_AF-X1HDA7-F1
#
_entry.id   AF-X1HDA7-F1
#
_cell.length_a   1.000
_cell.length_b   1.000
_cell.length_c   1.000
_cell.angle_alpha   90.00
_cell.angle_beta   90.00
_cell.angle_gamma   90.00
#
_symmetry.space_group_name_H-M   'P 1'
#
loop_
_entity.id
_entity.type
_entity.pdbx_description
1 polymer ?
#
loop_
_entity_poly.entity_id
_entity_poly.type
_entity_poly.pdbx_seq_one_letter_code
_entity_poly.pdbx_strand_id
1 'polypeptide(L)'
;MPTSLGKDVIEPAVQAFSQGIRALGIDNGAAKGDIKITTSGPIIGEIAARLSGGYMSGWTFPLATGVEVTEAALNIAVGLPPGDLRPRRFDSSAERAFISIPGRVAEILGVQEARQVPGIAELFLRTAGGNRVDFPVNNIGKCGNIISKADSRNQAVAAAEEAVRKIFIRLAPNDGETNRFLFSRGEANSAFKAFSAHCPEVKKALQGLPAYCGEKGDLIQGKAGISILSLPNLARESDRDWHGFSMKSALDKVLGLYRRWTSG
;
A
#
# COMPACT_ATOMS: atom_id res chain seq x y z
N MET A 1 -8.09 8.75 7.29
CA MET A 1 -6.96 9.59 7.72
C MET A 1 -7.49 10.91 8.28
N PRO A 2 -6.79 11.55 9.24
CA PRO A 2 -5.58 11.05 9.90
C PRO A 2 -5.83 9.77 10.72
N THR A 3 -4.77 9.20 11.29
CA THR A 3 -4.88 8.05 12.20
C THR A 3 -5.58 8.46 13.50
N SER A 4 -6.18 7.51 14.23
CA SER A 4 -6.78 7.74 15.55
C SER A 4 -5.79 7.58 16.71
N LEU A 5 -4.52 7.29 16.42
CA LEU A 5 -3.48 7.12 17.43
C LEU A 5 -3.10 8.47 18.06
N GLY A 6 -2.65 8.42 19.31
CA GLY A 6 -2.17 9.60 20.04
C GLY A 6 -0.83 10.11 19.53
N LYS A 7 -0.51 11.36 19.87
CA LYS A 7 0.76 12.01 19.49
C LYS A 7 1.98 11.26 20.01
N ASP A 8 1.87 10.67 21.20
CA ASP A 8 2.87 9.80 21.83
C ASP A 8 3.27 8.60 20.96
N VAL A 9 2.37 8.13 20.09
CA VAL A 9 2.66 7.07 19.12
C VAL A 9 3.08 7.63 17.76
N ILE A 10 2.43 8.71 17.30
CA ILE A 10 2.68 9.31 15.99
C ILE A 10 4.08 9.93 15.92
N GLU A 11 4.49 10.69 16.92
CA GLU A 11 5.76 11.43 16.89
C GLU A 11 6.97 10.50 16.76
N PRO A 12 7.12 9.43 17.57
CA PRO A 12 8.20 8.46 17.37
C PRO A 12 8.18 7.81 15.98
N ALA A 13 6.98 7.50 15.44
CA ALA A 13 6.85 6.90 14.12
C ALA A 13 7.32 7.85 13.01
N VAL A 14 6.94 9.13 13.09
CA VAL A 14 7.39 10.18 12.16
C VAL A 14 8.89 10.39 12.26
N GLN A 15 9.46 10.38 13.47
CA GLN A 15 10.90 10.51 13.68
C GLN A 15 11.67 9.34 13.08
N ALA A 16 11.26 8.09 13.36
CA ALA A 16 11.87 6.90 12.78
C ALA A 16 11.81 6.96 11.24
N PHE A 17 10.65 7.27 10.68
CA PHE A 17 10.47 7.37 9.23
C PHE A 17 11.36 8.45 8.60
N SER A 18 11.45 9.63 9.23
CA SER A 18 12.32 10.72 8.77
C SER A 18 13.80 10.35 8.79
N GLN A 19 14.25 9.60 9.82
CA GLN A 19 15.61 9.08 9.88
C GLN A 19 15.86 8.04 8.79
N GLY A 20 14.89 7.14 8.55
CA GLY A 20 14.96 6.15 7.48
C GLY A 20 15.06 6.78 6.09
N ILE A 21 14.27 7.83 5.81
CA ILE A 21 14.35 8.61 4.56
C ILE A 21 15.76 9.16 4.35
N ARG A 22 16.34 9.81 5.37
CA ARG A 22 17.70 10.36 5.31
C ARG A 22 18.76 9.28 5.15
N ALA A 23 18.62 8.16 5.84
CA ALA A 23 19.55 7.03 5.74
C ALA A 23 19.59 6.41 4.34
N LEU A 24 18.48 6.49 3.59
CA LEU A 24 18.41 6.07 2.18
C LEU A 24 18.88 7.15 1.19
N GLY A 25 19.28 8.33 1.65
CA GLY A 25 19.71 9.43 0.80
C GLY A 25 18.57 10.06 -0.01
N ILE A 26 17.32 9.95 0.44
CA ILE A 26 16.18 10.60 -0.20
C ILE A 26 16.13 12.05 0.31
N ASP A 27 16.71 12.97 -0.46
CA ASP A 27 16.84 14.39 -0.11
C ASP A 27 15.92 15.32 -0.93
N ASN A 28 15.47 14.87 -2.10
CA ASN A 28 14.57 15.60 -2.98
C ASN A 28 13.40 14.71 -3.46
N GLY A 29 12.18 15.26 -3.46
CA GLY A 29 10.97 14.57 -3.91
C GLY A 29 10.01 14.21 -2.78
N ALA A 30 9.43 13.01 -2.84
CA ALA A 30 8.46 12.51 -1.89
C ALA A 30 8.87 11.14 -1.36
N ALA A 31 8.47 10.83 -0.12
CA ALA A 31 8.66 9.52 0.47
C ALA A 31 7.34 9.02 1.08
N LYS A 32 7.03 7.75 0.82
CA LYS A 32 5.95 7.02 1.48
C LYS A 32 6.50 5.75 2.11
N GLY A 33 5.83 5.23 3.12
CA GLY A 33 6.26 3.98 3.72
C GLY A 33 5.24 3.39 4.67
N ASP A 34 5.51 2.15 5.03
CA ASP A 34 4.67 1.34 5.89
C ASP A 34 5.37 1.17 7.24
N ILE A 35 4.69 1.53 8.33
CA ILE A 35 5.23 1.50 9.69
C ILE A 35 4.33 0.60 10.53
N LYS A 36 4.94 -0.33 11.27
CA LYS A 36 4.28 -1.14 12.29
C LYS A 36 4.63 -0.58 13.66
N ILE A 37 3.62 -0.24 14.46
CA ILE A 37 3.83 0.12 15.87
C ILE A 37 3.92 -1.17 16.68
N THR A 38 5.00 -1.32 17.44
CA THR A 38 5.24 -2.49 18.30
C THR A 38 5.47 -2.06 19.74
N THR A 39 5.51 -3.02 20.66
CA THR A 39 5.85 -2.77 22.08
C THR A 39 7.27 -2.20 22.25
N SER A 40 8.16 -2.41 21.28
CA SER A 40 9.53 -1.86 21.29
C SER A 40 9.67 -0.56 20.50
N GLY A 41 8.58 -0.02 19.94
CA GLY A 41 8.57 1.19 19.12
C GLY A 41 8.17 0.96 17.66
N PRO A 42 8.23 2.00 16.82
CA PRO A 42 7.90 1.91 15.40
C PRO A 42 8.96 1.13 14.63
N ILE A 43 8.52 0.16 13.81
CA ILE A 43 9.36 -0.58 12.87
C ILE A 43 8.95 -0.20 11.45
N ILE A 44 9.90 0.27 10.65
CA ILE A 44 9.70 0.59 9.24
C ILE A 44 9.75 -0.70 8.43
N GLY A 45 8.66 -1.01 7.72
CA GLY A 45 8.59 -2.14 6.79
C GLY A 45 9.02 -1.77 5.37
N GLU A 46 8.63 -0.58 4.90
CA GLU A 46 8.95 -0.09 3.56
C GLU A 46 9.23 1.41 3.60
N ILE A 47 10.19 1.88 2.78
CA ILE A 47 10.31 3.27 2.35
C ILE A 47 10.41 3.28 0.82
N ALA A 48 9.62 4.12 0.17
CA ALA A 48 9.64 4.31 -1.28
C ALA A 48 9.76 5.79 -1.62
N ALA A 49 10.72 6.13 -2.49
CA ALA A 49 10.99 7.49 -2.97
C ALA A 49 9.96 7.95 -4.04
N ARG A 50 8.69 7.97 -3.65
CA ARG A 50 7.56 8.40 -4.48
C ARG A 50 6.35 8.71 -3.61
N LEU A 51 5.35 9.34 -4.22
CA LEU A 51 4.02 9.49 -3.62
C LEU A 51 3.35 8.13 -3.38
N SER A 52 2.36 8.16 -2.48
CA SER A 52 1.52 7.00 -2.22
C SER A 52 0.62 6.72 -3.43
N GLY A 53 0.47 5.43 -3.76
CA GLY A 53 -0.43 5.00 -4.83
C GLY A 53 -1.89 5.00 -4.39
N GLY A 54 -2.78 4.58 -5.30
CA GLY A 54 -4.22 4.62 -5.05
C GLY A 54 -4.72 6.07 -4.97
N TYR A 55 -5.59 6.36 -4.02
CA TYR A 55 -6.24 7.67 -3.91
C TYR A 55 -5.71 8.53 -2.77
N MET A 56 -4.58 8.17 -2.18
CA MET A 56 -4.05 8.89 -1.02
C MET A 56 -3.51 10.27 -1.38
N SER A 57 -2.51 10.32 -2.25
CA SER A 57 -1.83 11.56 -2.61
C SER A 57 -2.64 12.49 -3.52
N GLY A 58 -3.63 11.94 -4.24
CA GLY A 58 -4.50 12.73 -5.13
C GLY A 58 -5.84 13.15 -4.51
N TRP A 59 -6.31 12.47 -3.45
CA TRP A 59 -7.65 12.74 -2.90
C TRP A 59 -7.71 12.74 -1.38
N THR A 60 -7.49 11.61 -0.72
CA THR A 60 -7.77 11.54 0.73
C THR A 60 -6.88 12.46 1.56
N PHE A 61 -5.59 12.60 1.20
CA PHE A 61 -4.68 13.54 1.87
C PHE A 61 -5.04 15.01 1.56
N PRO A 62 -5.20 15.43 0.28
CA PRO A 62 -5.70 16.77 -0.05
C PRO A 62 -7.05 17.11 0.59
N LEU A 63 -8.01 16.19 0.59
CA LEU A 63 -9.33 16.42 1.21
C LEU A 63 -9.22 16.64 2.72
N ALA A 64 -8.39 15.85 3.41
CA ALA A 64 -8.22 15.96 4.86
C ALA A 64 -7.41 17.19 5.28
N THR A 65 -6.41 17.60 4.48
CA THR A 65 -5.41 18.60 4.91
C THR A 65 -5.43 19.90 4.11
N GLY A 66 -6.04 19.91 2.93
CA GLY A 66 -6.00 21.02 1.97
C GLY A 66 -4.63 21.19 1.29
N VAL A 67 -3.76 20.18 1.34
CA VAL A 67 -2.41 20.21 0.76
C VAL A 67 -2.34 19.31 -0.48
N GLU A 68 -2.01 19.91 -1.62
CA GLU A 68 -1.89 19.24 -2.91
C GLU A 68 -0.48 18.63 -3.09
N VAL A 69 -0.23 17.49 -2.44
CA VAL A 69 1.09 16.81 -2.51
C VAL A 69 1.45 16.28 -3.90
N THR A 70 0.45 16.08 -4.76
CA THR A 70 0.67 15.71 -6.16
C THR A 70 1.24 16.90 -6.95
N GLU A 71 0.67 18.09 -6.77
CA GLU A 71 1.21 19.33 -7.35
C GLU A 71 2.63 19.59 -6.85
N ALA A 72 2.87 19.43 -5.54
CA ALA A 72 4.19 19.58 -4.95
C ALA A 72 5.24 18.64 -5.56
N ALA A 73 4.89 17.37 -5.77
CA ALA A 73 5.79 16.41 -6.40
C ALA A 73 6.05 16.74 -7.88
N LEU A 74 5.04 17.23 -8.61
CA LEU A 74 5.20 17.69 -9.99
C LEU A 74 6.14 18.91 -10.07
N ASN A 75 5.96 19.88 -9.17
CA ASN A 75 6.84 21.05 -9.08
C ASN A 75 8.29 20.63 -8.86
N ILE A 76 8.56 19.75 -7.88
CA ILE A 76 9.90 19.22 -7.64
C ILE A 76 10.46 18.55 -8.90
N ALA A 77 9.66 17.73 -9.59
CA ALA A 77 10.09 17.00 -10.78
C ALA A 77 10.53 17.92 -11.93
N VAL A 78 10.00 19.14 -12.01
CA VAL A 78 10.39 20.15 -13.00
C VAL A 78 11.37 21.21 -12.46
N GLY A 79 11.95 20.98 -11.28
CA GLY A 79 12.96 21.87 -10.68
C GLY A 79 12.38 23.11 -9.98
N LEU A 80 11.08 23.12 -9.70
CA LEU A 80 10.40 24.18 -8.94
C LEU A 80 10.30 23.80 -7.46
N PRO A 81 10.19 24.79 -6.54
CA PRO A 81 9.91 24.51 -5.14
C PRO A 81 8.53 23.82 -4.98
N PRO A 82 8.35 22.97 -3.97
CA PRO A 82 7.09 22.23 -3.77
C PRO A 82 5.87 23.09 -3.42
N GLY A 83 6.05 24.39 -3.21
CA GLY A 83 5.00 25.28 -2.70
C GLY A 83 4.81 25.17 -1.18
N ASP A 84 3.66 25.65 -0.69
CA ASP A 84 3.32 25.62 0.73
C ASP A 84 2.64 24.30 1.13
N LEU A 85 3.34 23.49 1.93
CA LEU A 85 2.88 22.19 2.41
C LEU A 85 2.23 22.23 3.80
N ARG A 86 1.96 23.42 4.36
CA ARG A 86 1.27 23.54 5.65
C ARG A 86 -0.21 23.14 5.49
N PRO A 87 -0.75 22.29 6.37
CA PRO A 87 -2.19 21.99 6.38
C PRO A 87 -3.04 23.26 6.47
N ARG A 88 -4.04 23.36 5.61
CA ARG A 88 -5.00 24.47 5.53
C ARG A 88 -6.33 24.14 6.21
N ARG A 89 -6.52 22.87 6.59
CA ARG A 89 -7.70 22.33 7.28
C ARG A 89 -7.29 21.07 8.05
N PHE A 90 -8.15 20.65 8.97
CA PHE A 90 -7.92 19.51 9.85
C PHE A 90 -9.12 18.56 9.81
N ASP A 91 -9.57 18.27 8.59
CA ASP A 91 -10.71 17.39 8.35
C ASP A 91 -10.24 15.93 8.34
N SER A 92 -11.20 15.02 8.20
CA SER A 92 -10.95 13.60 8.02
C SER A 92 -11.46 13.14 6.66
N SER A 93 -10.72 12.22 6.04
CA SER A 93 -11.13 11.55 4.81
C SER A 93 -11.04 10.03 4.97
N ALA A 94 -12.01 9.31 4.41
CA ALA A 94 -12.01 7.85 4.38
C ALA A 94 -12.23 7.34 2.95
N GLU A 95 -11.56 6.23 2.64
CA GLU A 95 -11.72 5.51 1.37
C GLU A 95 -12.34 4.14 1.66
N ARG A 96 -13.30 3.71 0.83
CA ARG A 96 -13.82 2.34 0.80
C ARG A 96 -13.80 1.82 -0.64
N ALA A 97 -13.27 0.62 -0.83
CA ALA A 97 -13.31 -0.06 -2.11
C ALA A 97 -14.53 -0.99 -2.16
N PHE A 98 -15.11 -1.16 -3.35
CA PHE A 98 -16.04 -2.24 -3.65
C PHE A 98 -15.41 -3.22 -4.63
N ILE A 99 -15.72 -4.50 -4.43
CA ILE A 99 -15.08 -5.64 -5.08
C ILE A 99 -16.16 -6.60 -5.57
N SER A 100 -15.79 -7.55 -6.43
CA SER A 100 -16.69 -8.59 -6.93
C SER A 100 -16.08 -9.96 -6.74
N ILE A 101 -16.93 -10.98 -6.79
CA ILE A 101 -16.53 -12.37 -7.07
C ILE A 101 -16.26 -12.53 -8.58
N PRO A 102 -15.65 -13.64 -9.04
CA PRO A 102 -15.46 -13.91 -10.46
C PRO A 102 -16.76 -13.89 -11.23
N GLY A 103 -16.76 -13.25 -12.40
CA GLY A 103 -17.88 -13.24 -13.32
C GLY A 103 -17.83 -12.10 -14.34
N ARG A 104 -18.87 -12.01 -15.16
CA ARG A 104 -19.07 -10.87 -16.07
C ARG A 104 -20.06 -9.90 -15.47
N VAL A 105 -19.69 -8.63 -15.34
CA VAL A 105 -20.59 -7.58 -14.84
C VAL A 105 -21.73 -7.39 -15.83
N ALA A 106 -22.97 -7.53 -15.37
CA ALA A 106 -24.15 -7.16 -16.13
C ALA A 106 -24.40 -5.65 -15.99
N GLU A 107 -24.42 -5.16 -14.74
CA GLU A 107 -24.64 -3.75 -14.41
C GLU A 107 -24.10 -3.41 -13.01
N ILE A 108 -23.97 -2.12 -12.73
CA ILE A 108 -23.59 -1.59 -11.42
C ILE A 108 -24.73 -0.70 -10.93
N LEU A 109 -25.37 -1.10 -9.84
CA LEU A 109 -26.53 -0.44 -9.26
C LEU A 109 -26.13 0.44 -8.08
N GLY A 110 -26.96 1.46 -7.80
CA GLY A 110 -26.81 2.31 -6.61
C GLY A 110 -25.75 3.42 -6.71
N VAL A 111 -25.20 3.67 -7.91
CA VAL A 111 -24.13 4.64 -8.13
C VAL A 111 -24.60 6.07 -7.81
N GLN A 112 -25.80 6.44 -8.24
CA GLN A 112 -26.31 7.81 -8.02
C GLN A 112 -26.67 8.02 -6.54
N GLU A 113 -27.29 7.03 -5.93
CA GLU A 113 -27.66 7.01 -4.52
C GLU A 113 -26.41 7.05 -3.62
N ALA A 114 -25.32 6.37 -4.01
CA ALA A 114 -24.03 6.46 -3.33
C ALA A 114 -23.41 7.86 -3.44
N ARG A 115 -23.50 8.52 -4.61
CA ARG A 115 -23.00 9.90 -4.80
C ARG A 115 -23.77 10.93 -3.97
N GLN A 116 -25.05 10.67 -3.70
CA GLN A 116 -25.91 11.57 -2.93
C GLN A 116 -25.76 11.43 -1.41
N VAL A 117 -24.99 10.47 -0.90
CA VAL A 117 -24.71 10.36 0.54
C VAL A 117 -23.95 11.61 1.02
N PRO A 118 -24.43 12.31 2.06
CA PRO A 118 -23.74 13.46 2.62
C PRO A 118 -22.31 13.12 3.03
N GLY A 119 -21.36 13.98 2.64
CA GLY A 119 -19.94 13.79 2.93
C GLY A 119 -19.18 12.93 1.91
N ILE A 120 -19.82 12.47 0.83
CA ILE A 120 -19.09 11.88 -0.30
C ILE A 120 -18.43 12.97 -1.13
N ALA A 121 -17.12 12.85 -1.30
CA ALA A 121 -16.30 13.73 -2.12
C ALA A 121 -16.13 13.14 -3.52
N GLU A 122 -15.84 11.84 -3.64
CA GLU A 122 -15.61 11.20 -4.92
C GLU A 122 -16.11 9.76 -4.97
N LEU A 123 -16.47 9.31 -6.19
CA LEU A 123 -16.77 7.93 -6.51
C LEU A 123 -16.13 7.57 -7.85
N PHE A 124 -15.23 6.58 -7.81
CA PHE A 124 -14.53 6.03 -8.96
C PHE A 124 -15.07 4.66 -9.31
N LEU A 125 -15.55 4.51 -10.55
CA LEU A 125 -15.85 3.22 -11.16
C LEU A 125 -14.61 2.75 -11.92
N ARG A 126 -14.18 1.50 -11.69
CA ARG A 126 -13.06 0.84 -12.40
C ARG A 126 -13.50 -0.39 -13.18
N THR A 127 -14.81 -0.63 -13.22
CA THR A 127 -15.47 -1.67 -14.01
C THR A 127 -16.79 -1.12 -14.53
N ALA A 128 -17.32 -1.75 -15.57
CA ALA A 128 -18.59 -1.42 -16.19
C ALA A 128 -19.27 -2.68 -16.72
N GLY A 129 -20.53 -2.55 -17.16
CA GLY A 129 -21.26 -3.62 -17.83
C GLY A 129 -20.44 -4.25 -18.97
N GLY A 130 -20.44 -5.58 -19.04
CA GLY A 130 -19.67 -6.38 -19.99
C GLY A 130 -18.25 -6.73 -19.54
N ASN A 131 -17.65 -6.05 -18.56
CA ASN A 131 -16.31 -6.37 -18.08
C ASN A 131 -16.26 -7.70 -17.32
N ARG A 132 -15.12 -8.40 -17.38
CA ARG A 132 -14.82 -9.51 -16.47
C ARG A 132 -14.26 -8.93 -15.18
N VAL A 133 -14.70 -9.47 -14.05
CA VAL A 133 -14.21 -9.15 -12.72
C VAL A 133 -13.84 -10.44 -12.00
N ASP A 134 -12.99 -10.32 -11.00
CA ASP A 134 -12.48 -11.42 -10.19
C ASP A 134 -12.38 -10.97 -8.73
N PHE A 135 -12.29 -11.94 -7.81
CA PHE A 135 -11.97 -11.64 -6.43
C PHE A 135 -10.55 -11.05 -6.36
N PRO A 136 -10.35 -9.87 -5.74
CA PRO A 136 -9.09 -9.15 -5.86
C PRO A 136 -7.95 -9.85 -5.13
N VAL A 137 -6.89 -10.17 -5.87
CA VAL A 137 -5.61 -10.65 -5.31
C VAL A 137 -4.58 -9.53 -5.09
N ASN A 138 -4.89 -8.32 -5.59
CA ASN A 138 -4.08 -7.11 -5.38
C ASN A 138 -4.97 -5.86 -5.47
N ASN A 139 -4.37 -4.68 -5.27
CA ASN A 139 -5.10 -3.41 -5.27
C ASN A 139 -5.72 -3.02 -6.63
N ILE A 140 -5.30 -3.61 -7.75
CA ILE A 140 -5.82 -3.34 -9.10
C ILE A 140 -7.14 -4.07 -9.32
N GLY A 141 -7.41 -5.19 -8.63
CA GLY A 141 -8.64 -5.97 -8.80
C GLY A 141 -9.92 -5.35 -8.24
N LYS A 142 -9.84 -4.19 -7.58
CA LYS A 142 -11.01 -3.47 -7.04
C LYS A 142 -11.92 -2.99 -8.18
N CYS A 143 -13.22 -3.16 -8.02
CA CYS A 143 -14.23 -2.71 -9.00
C CYS A 143 -14.46 -1.19 -8.93
N GLY A 144 -14.07 -0.55 -7.84
CA GLY A 144 -14.03 0.89 -7.70
C GLY A 144 -13.87 1.32 -6.24
N ASN A 145 -13.95 2.62 -6.01
CA ASN A 145 -13.67 3.24 -4.72
C ASN A 145 -14.60 4.42 -4.48
N ILE A 146 -14.93 4.64 -3.21
CA ILE A 146 -15.66 5.80 -2.71
C ILE A 146 -14.76 6.52 -1.71
N ILE A 147 -14.74 7.84 -1.81
CA ILE A 147 -13.96 8.71 -0.93
C ILE A 147 -14.92 9.71 -0.28
N SER A 148 -14.84 9.79 1.04
CA SER A 148 -15.58 10.76 1.84
C SER A 148 -14.67 11.80 2.47
N LYS A 149 -15.29 12.88 2.91
CA LYS A 149 -14.68 13.95 3.70
C LYS A 149 -15.69 14.42 4.75
N ALA A 150 -15.24 14.57 5.99
CA ALA A 150 -16.03 15.14 7.08
C ALA A 150 -15.12 15.74 8.16
N ASP A 151 -15.70 16.52 9.07
CA ASP A 151 -14.96 17.20 10.14
C ASP A 151 -14.37 16.22 11.17
N SER A 152 -14.93 15.00 11.25
CA SER A 152 -14.43 13.95 12.14
C SER A 152 -14.20 12.62 11.42
N ARG A 153 -13.26 11.83 11.96
CA ARG A 153 -12.92 10.50 11.43
C ARG A 153 -14.12 9.57 11.38
N ASN A 154 -14.94 9.58 12.44
CA ASN A 154 -16.10 8.68 12.54
C ASN A 154 -17.15 9.04 11.49
N GLN A 155 -17.42 10.33 11.26
CA GLN A 155 -18.35 10.77 10.22
C GLN A 155 -17.84 10.43 8.82
N ALA A 156 -16.56 10.68 8.54
CA ALA A 156 -15.98 10.35 7.22
C ALA A 156 -16.07 8.84 6.96
N VAL A 157 -15.71 8.01 7.95
CA VAL A 157 -15.83 6.55 7.84
C VAL A 157 -17.29 6.13 7.63
N ALA A 158 -18.23 6.66 8.41
CA ALA A 158 -19.65 6.33 8.30
C ALA A 158 -20.20 6.70 6.92
N ALA A 159 -19.89 7.89 6.39
CA ALA A 159 -20.32 8.31 5.06
C ALA A 159 -19.79 7.39 3.95
N ALA A 160 -18.50 7.04 3.98
CA ALA A 160 -17.91 6.13 2.98
C ALA A 160 -18.53 4.72 3.07
N GLU A 161 -18.82 4.24 4.29
CA GLU A 161 -19.46 2.95 4.50
C GLU A 161 -20.93 2.93 4.12
N GLU A 162 -21.66 4.02 4.35
CA GLU A 162 -23.05 4.15 3.90
C GLU A 162 -23.11 4.13 2.37
N ALA A 163 -22.28 4.93 1.71
CA ALA A 163 -22.26 5.01 0.25
C ALA A 163 -21.83 3.69 -0.40
N VAL A 164 -20.81 2.99 0.13
CA VAL A 164 -20.37 1.70 -0.45
C VAL A 164 -21.42 0.61 -0.31
N ARG A 165 -22.24 0.63 0.75
CA ARG A 165 -23.36 -0.32 0.92
C ARG A 165 -24.47 -0.15 -0.13
N LYS A 166 -24.57 1.02 -0.76
CA LYS A 166 -25.54 1.26 -1.83
C LYS A 166 -25.08 0.65 -3.16
N ILE A 167 -23.78 0.38 -3.32
CA ILE A 167 -23.23 -0.19 -4.55
C ILE A 167 -23.50 -1.69 -4.62
N PHE A 168 -24.13 -2.13 -5.71
CA PHE A 168 -24.31 -3.55 -6.00
C PHE A 168 -23.81 -3.89 -7.40
N ILE A 169 -22.83 -4.79 -7.48
CA ILE A 169 -22.30 -5.30 -8.75
C ILE A 169 -23.11 -6.52 -9.12
N ARG A 170 -24.01 -6.38 -10.10
CA ARG A 170 -24.78 -7.51 -10.61
C ARG A 170 -23.95 -8.24 -11.66
N LEU A 171 -23.73 -9.53 -11.46
CA LEU A 171 -23.09 -10.40 -12.45
C LEU A 171 -24.13 -11.01 -13.39
N ALA A 172 -23.72 -11.28 -14.62
CA ALA A 172 -24.52 -11.99 -15.60
C ALA A 172 -24.81 -13.43 -15.11
N PRO A 173 -26.03 -13.96 -15.34
CA PRO A 173 -26.35 -15.33 -14.98
C PRO A 173 -25.56 -16.33 -15.83
N ASN A 174 -25.53 -17.59 -15.37
CA ASN A 174 -24.94 -18.72 -16.09
C ASN A 174 -23.43 -18.58 -16.41
N ASP A 175 -22.67 -17.81 -15.63
CA ASP A 175 -21.21 -17.77 -15.73
C ASP A 175 -20.58 -18.96 -14.99
N GLY A 176 -19.75 -19.74 -15.71
CA GLY A 176 -19.12 -20.95 -15.18
C GLY A 176 -18.11 -20.68 -14.05
N GLU A 177 -17.42 -19.54 -14.04
CA GLU A 177 -16.51 -19.18 -12.94
C GLU A 177 -17.27 -18.68 -11.73
N THR A 178 -18.35 -17.90 -11.93
CA THR A 178 -19.24 -17.50 -10.84
C THR A 178 -19.85 -18.72 -10.16
N ASN A 179 -20.36 -19.68 -10.95
CA ASN A 179 -20.91 -20.93 -10.43
C ASN A 179 -19.85 -21.75 -9.68
N ARG A 180 -18.63 -21.83 -10.21
CA ARG A 180 -17.53 -22.52 -9.54
C ARG A 180 -17.21 -21.86 -8.20
N PHE A 181 -17.07 -20.54 -8.18
CA PHE A 181 -16.78 -19.76 -6.97
C PHE A 181 -17.85 -19.96 -5.89
N LEU A 182 -19.14 -19.91 -6.24
CA LEU A 182 -20.24 -20.01 -5.27
C LEU A 182 -20.49 -21.44 -4.78
N PHE A 183 -20.36 -22.45 -5.65
CA PHE A 183 -20.90 -23.78 -5.39
C PHE A 183 -19.87 -24.92 -5.32
N SER A 184 -18.61 -24.70 -5.71
CA SER A 184 -17.58 -25.73 -5.56
C SER A 184 -17.22 -25.93 -4.08
N ARG A 185 -17.45 -27.13 -3.53
CA ARG A 185 -17.03 -27.47 -2.15
C ARG A 185 -15.57 -27.95 -2.14
N GLY A 186 -14.75 -27.47 -1.19
CA GLY A 186 -13.37 -27.95 -0.93
C GLY A 186 -12.27 -26.87 -0.93
N GLU A 187 -11.02 -27.25 -0.65
CA GLU A 187 -9.82 -26.37 -0.63
C GLU A 187 -9.59 -25.57 -1.92
N ALA A 188 -10.18 -26.03 -3.03
CA ALA A 188 -10.24 -25.34 -4.32
C ALA A 188 -10.92 -23.97 -4.26
N ASN A 189 -11.70 -23.69 -3.20
CA ASN A 189 -12.46 -22.47 -3.00
C ASN A 189 -11.79 -21.46 -2.04
N SER A 190 -10.48 -21.62 -1.77
CA SER A 190 -9.72 -20.52 -1.17
C SER A 190 -9.53 -19.41 -2.20
N ALA A 191 -10.55 -18.54 -2.35
CA ALA A 191 -10.40 -17.19 -2.90
C ALA A 191 -9.25 -16.40 -2.20
N PHE A 192 -8.77 -16.94 -1.07
CA PHE A 192 -7.63 -16.52 -0.27
C PHE A 192 -6.33 -17.28 -0.60
N LYS A 193 -6.01 -17.52 -1.88
CA LYS A 193 -4.68 -18.01 -2.29
C LYS A 193 -3.58 -16.93 -2.25
N ALA A 194 -3.70 -15.87 -1.44
CA ALA A 194 -2.58 -14.94 -1.24
C ALA A 194 -1.34 -15.70 -0.71
N PHE A 195 -1.57 -16.80 0.01
CA PHE A 195 -0.57 -17.80 0.36
C PHE A 195 -1.18 -19.18 0.15
N SER A 196 -0.86 -19.84 -0.96
CA SER A 196 -1.25 -21.23 -1.19
C SER A 196 -0.57 -22.12 -0.15
N ALA A 197 -1.32 -22.51 0.88
CA ALA A 197 -0.89 -23.27 2.05
C ALA A 197 0.25 -22.61 2.84
N HIS A 198 0.21 -22.73 4.16
CA HIS A 198 1.38 -22.46 4.98
C HIS A 198 2.49 -23.40 4.56
N CYS A 199 3.41 -22.97 3.68
CA CYS A 199 4.60 -23.71 3.31
C CYS A 199 5.37 -24.02 4.61
N PRO A 200 5.31 -25.27 5.12
CA PRO A 200 5.90 -25.60 6.42
C PRO A 200 7.40 -25.31 6.43
N GLU A 201 8.03 -25.35 5.26
CA GLU A 201 9.41 -24.95 5.02
C GLU A 201 9.64 -23.47 5.29
N VAL A 202 8.75 -22.58 4.84
CA VAL A 202 8.84 -21.13 5.12
C VAL A 202 8.63 -20.86 6.61
N LYS A 203 7.65 -21.51 7.24
CA LYS A 203 7.42 -21.35 8.69
C LYS A 203 8.61 -21.86 9.51
N LYS A 204 9.14 -23.03 9.16
CA LYS A 204 10.34 -23.61 9.78
C LYS A 204 11.57 -22.74 9.56
N ALA A 205 11.74 -22.17 8.37
CA ALA A 205 12.82 -21.24 8.07
C ALA A 205 12.71 -19.97 8.92
N LEU A 206 11.53 -19.35 8.99
CA LEU A 206 11.28 -18.16 9.81
C LEU A 206 11.47 -18.42 11.31
N GLN A 207 11.06 -19.59 11.81
CA GLN A 207 11.26 -20.00 13.19
C GLN A 207 12.72 -20.36 13.50
N GLY A 208 13.48 -20.79 12.50
CA GLY A 208 14.91 -21.08 12.59
C GLY A 208 15.81 -19.88 12.34
N LEU A 209 15.25 -18.70 12.01
CA LEU A 209 16.04 -17.48 11.93
C LEU A 209 16.56 -17.14 13.33
N PRO A 210 17.85 -16.83 13.49
CA PRO A 210 18.36 -16.35 14.77
C PRO A 210 17.57 -15.09 15.16
N ALA A 211 17.26 -14.96 16.45
CA ALA A 211 16.76 -13.69 16.98
C ALA A 211 17.73 -12.59 16.56
N TYR A 212 17.23 -11.42 16.17
CA TYR A 212 18.10 -10.30 15.83
C TYR A 212 19.06 -10.01 17.00
N CYS A 213 20.34 -10.33 16.82
CA CYS A 213 21.43 -10.07 17.75
C CYS A 213 22.21 -8.85 17.28
N GLY A 214 21.58 -7.67 17.26
CA GLY A 214 22.29 -6.40 17.16
C GLY A 214 22.11 -5.63 18.46
N GLU A 215 23.20 -5.20 19.10
CA GLU A 215 23.08 -4.25 20.20
C GLU A 215 22.62 -2.90 19.65
N LYS A 216 21.74 -2.19 20.39
CA LYS A 216 21.23 -0.87 20.01
C LYS A 216 22.34 0.15 19.65
N GLY A 217 23.57 -0.05 20.14
CA GLY A 217 24.73 0.81 19.90
C GLY A 217 25.31 0.72 18.48
N ASP A 218 25.16 -0.41 17.79
CA ASP A 218 25.72 -0.61 16.44
C ASP A 218 24.97 0.18 15.36
N LEU A 219 23.74 0.60 15.65
CA LEU A 219 22.95 1.48 14.79
C LEU A 219 23.41 2.95 14.84
N ILE A 220 24.08 3.36 15.92
CA ILE A 220 24.39 4.78 16.18
C ILE A 220 25.88 5.10 15.95
N GLN A 221 26.77 4.13 16.05
CA GLN A 221 28.20 4.32 15.73
C GLN A 221 28.56 3.82 14.33
N GLY A 222 28.20 4.60 13.30
CA GLY A 222 29.03 4.90 12.13
C GLY A 222 29.84 3.81 11.39
N LYS A 223 29.49 2.51 11.47
CA LYS A 223 30.14 1.42 10.71
C LYS A 223 29.12 0.57 9.93
N ALA A 224 28.08 1.23 9.42
CA ALA A 224 26.85 0.62 8.93
C ALA A 224 27.04 -0.32 7.73
N GLY A 225 26.92 -1.63 7.98
CA GLY A 225 26.61 -2.65 6.98
C GLY A 225 25.09 -2.82 6.83
N ILE A 226 24.52 -2.49 5.67
CA ILE A 226 23.16 -2.89 5.34
C ILE A 226 23.14 -4.41 5.20
N SER A 227 22.48 -5.12 6.11
CA SER A 227 22.29 -6.56 6.01
C SER A 227 21.16 -6.88 5.03
N ILE A 228 21.50 -7.25 3.80
CA ILE A 228 20.54 -7.79 2.82
C ILE A 228 20.38 -9.29 3.09
N LEU A 229 19.17 -9.72 3.44
CA LEU A 229 18.84 -11.14 3.61
C LEU A 229 19.01 -11.89 2.29
N SER A 230 19.89 -12.89 2.27
CA SER A 230 19.99 -13.83 1.15
C SER A 230 18.84 -14.83 1.25
N LEU A 231 17.90 -14.79 0.29
CA LEU A 231 16.83 -15.78 0.22
C LEU A 231 17.42 -17.17 -0.11
N PRO A 232 16.99 -18.27 0.55
CA PRO A 232 17.59 -19.60 0.39
C PRO A 232 17.64 -20.13 -1.05
N ASN A 233 16.72 -19.67 -1.90
CA ASN A 233 16.59 -20.10 -3.29
C ASN A 233 17.12 -19.08 -4.30
N LEU A 234 17.77 -18.00 -3.86
CA LEU A 234 18.25 -16.92 -4.73
C LEU A 234 19.19 -17.42 -5.85
N ALA A 235 20.01 -18.42 -5.54
CA ALA A 235 20.93 -19.03 -6.51
C ALA A 235 20.24 -19.95 -7.54
N ARG A 236 19.00 -20.33 -7.29
CA ARG A 236 18.18 -21.19 -8.17
C ARG A 236 17.16 -20.40 -9.00
N GLU A 237 17.01 -19.11 -8.72
CA GLU A 237 16.10 -18.24 -9.45
C GLU A 237 16.69 -17.89 -10.82
N SER A 238 15.92 -18.19 -11.88
CA SER A 238 16.34 -17.98 -13.27
C SER A 238 15.74 -16.72 -13.91
N ASP A 239 14.75 -16.11 -13.26
CA ASP A 239 14.10 -14.92 -13.76
C ASP A 239 15.06 -13.72 -13.86
N ARG A 240 14.82 -12.87 -14.85
CA ARG A 240 15.62 -11.68 -15.14
C ARG A 240 14.77 -10.42 -15.00
N ASP A 241 15.37 -9.37 -14.45
CA ASP A 241 14.74 -8.06 -14.39
C ASP A 241 14.61 -7.41 -15.79
N TRP A 242 14.00 -6.23 -15.82
CA TRP A 242 13.80 -5.46 -17.06
C TRP A 242 15.10 -5.06 -17.78
N HIS A 243 16.24 -5.12 -17.10
CA HIS A 243 17.56 -4.85 -17.64
C HIS A 243 18.34 -6.13 -17.98
N GLY A 244 17.69 -7.30 -17.86
CA GLY A 244 18.26 -8.59 -18.16
C GLY A 244 19.15 -9.17 -17.06
N PHE A 245 19.18 -8.60 -15.85
CA PHE A 245 19.95 -9.16 -14.74
C PHE A 245 19.18 -10.26 -14.03
N SER A 246 19.83 -11.39 -13.76
CA SER A 246 19.29 -12.33 -12.77
C SER A 246 19.31 -11.69 -11.39
N MET A 247 18.47 -12.19 -10.49
CA MET A 247 18.39 -11.66 -9.12
C MET A 247 19.74 -11.73 -8.39
N LYS A 248 20.55 -12.77 -8.66
CA LYS A 248 21.93 -12.87 -8.19
C LYS A 248 22.82 -11.75 -8.75
N SER A 249 22.80 -11.54 -10.06
CA SER A 249 23.63 -10.52 -10.71
C SER A 249 23.25 -9.09 -10.29
N ALA A 250 21.96 -8.83 -10.09
CA ALA A 250 21.49 -7.56 -9.55
C ALA A 250 22.02 -7.34 -8.12
N LEU A 251 21.94 -8.36 -7.27
CA LEU A 251 22.47 -8.30 -5.90
C LEU A 251 23.99 -8.08 -5.88
N ASP A 252 24.74 -8.83 -6.68
CA ASP A 252 26.20 -8.67 -6.79
C ASP A 252 26.60 -7.25 -7.21
N LYS A 253 25.80 -6.64 -8.11
CA LYS A 253 26.03 -5.27 -8.57
C LYS A 253 25.74 -4.23 -7.49
N VAL A 254 24.66 -4.41 -6.71
CA VAL A 254 24.34 -3.58 -5.54
C VAL A 254 25.45 -3.69 -4.49
N LEU A 255 25.91 -4.90 -4.19
CA LEU A 255 27.02 -5.13 -3.25
C LEU A 255 28.33 -4.52 -3.75
N GLY A 256 28.62 -4.58 -5.05
CA GLY A 256 29.80 -3.94 -5.65
C GLY A 256 29.75 -2.40 -5.62
N LEU A 257 28.56 -1.80 -5.79
CA LEU A 257 28.36 -0.36 -5.58
C LEU A 257 28.58 0.03 -4.12
N TYR A 258 28.00 -0.74 -3.19
CA TYR A 258 28.17 -0.51 -1.76
C TYR A 258 29.64 -0.59 -1.33
N ARG A 259 30.38 -1.62 -1.77
CA ARG A 259 31.83 -1.74 -1.48
C ARG A 259 32.62 -0.54 -1.98
N ARG A 260 32.35 -0.05 -3.20
CA ARG A 260 33.01 1.15 -3.72
C ARG A 260 32.70 2.39 -2.90
N TRP A 261 31.49 2.47 -2.36
CA TRP A 261 31.04 3.59 -1.54
C TRP A 261 31.63 3.59 -0.11
N THR A 262 31.98 2.42 0.42
CA THR A 262 32.58 2.27 1.76
C THR A 262 34.11 2.15 1.75
N SER A 263 34.73 2.02 0.57
CA SER A 263 36.19 1.90 0.41
C SER A 263 36.87 3.24 0.08
N GLY A 264 36.12 4.35 0.04
CA GLY A 264 36.62 5.72 -0.14
C GLY A 264 36.17 6.60 1.01
#